data_AF-A0A5T0UQ82-F1
#
_entry.id   AF-A0A5T0UQ82-F1
#
_cell.length_a   1.000
_cell.length_b   1.000
_cell.length_c   1.000
_cell.angle_alpha   90.00
_cell.angle_beta   90.00
_cell.angle_gamma   90.00
#
_symmetry.space_group_name_H-M   'P 1'
#
loop_
_entity.id
_entity.type
_entity.pdbx_description
1 polymer ?
#
loop_
_entity_poly.entity_id
_entity_poly.type
_entity_poly.pdbx_seq_one_letter_code
_entity_poly.pdbx_strand_id
1 'polypeptide(L)'
;QDLPADTKYSWKNLVEVSTPGEKQGTVVVTYPDGSKEELSVPVTVLAPTPDKESVKVVTDAEKYTPQSQTVTTELGKAPEAKSGVSNSADLPSNTKYSWKSPVDVTTPGAKQGTVEVMYPDGSKDELQVEVKVGTDADLYTPKVQQVKTELNKQPAAKDSVANSATLPVGTQYSWKSPVDVTTLGD
;
A
#
# COMPACT_ATOMS: atom_id res chain seq x y z
N GLN A 1 -1.54 19.26 -39.75
CA GLN A 1 -2.54 18.18 -39.69
C GLN A 1 -3.08 18.19 -38.28
N ASP A 2 -4.38 18.45 -38.10
CA ASP A 2 -4.99 18.45 -36.76
C ASP A 2 -5.00 17.04 -36.19
N LEU A 3 -4.61 16.94 -34.91
CA LEU A 3 -4.58 15.68 -34.17
C LEU A 3 -6.02 15.28 -33.78
N PRO A 4 -6.32 13.97 -33.65
CA PRO A 4 -7.65 13.51 -33.26
C PRO A 4 -8.11 14.12 -31.92
N ALA A 5 -9.41 14.39 -31.80
CA ALA A 5 -10.03 14.62 -30.50
C ALA A 5 -9.79 13.36 -29.64
N ASP A 6 -9.28 13.52 -28.42
CA ASP A 6 -8.85 12.47 -27.46
C ASP A 6 -7.35 12.10 -27.43
N THR A 7 -6.50 12.77 -28.20
CA THR A 7 -5.03 12.64 -28.06
C THR A 7 -4.56 13.15 -26.68
N LYS A 8 -3.85 12.29 -25.93
CA LYS A 8 -3.27 12.64 -24.61
C LYS A 8 -1.76 12.87 -24.72
N TYR A 9 -1.26 13.84 -23.96
CA TYR A 9 0.16 14.22 -23.92
C TYR A 9 0.74 13.95 -22.53
N SER A 10 1.96 13.43 -22.46
CA SER A 10 2.70 13.28 -21.20
C SER A 10 4.20 13.44 -21.44
N TRP A 11 4.91 14.11 -20.54
CA TRP A 11 6.37 14.23 -20.58
C TRP A 11 7.00 12.96 -20.03
N LYS A 12 7.97 12.38 -20.75
CA LYS A 12 8.66 11.14 -20.34
C LYS A 12 9.80 11.40 -19.36
N ASN A 13 10.48 12.54 -19.51
CA ASN A 13 11.55 13.03 -18.63
C ASN A 13 11.33 14.51 -18.33
N LEU A 14 11.49 14.89 -17.06
CA LEU A 14 11.69 16.29 -16.68
C LEU A 14 12.97 16.79 -17.35
N VAL A 15 12.86 17.83 -18.17
CA VAL A 15 14.02 18.49 -18.75
C VAL A 15 14.73 19.22 -17.61
N GLU A 16 15.95 18.79 -17.25
CA GLU A 16 16.75 19.52 -16.26
C GLU A 16 16.95 20.96 -16.72
N VAL A 17 16.49 21.99 -16.02
CA VAL A 17 16.72 23.40 -16.43
C VAL A 17 17.81 24.11 -15.61
N SER A 18 18.58 23.34 -14.84
CA SER A 18 19.65 23.84 -13.96
C SER A 18 20.87 24.39 -14.70
N THR A 19 21.07 24.00 -15.97
CA THR A 19 22.18 24.45 -16.80
C THR A 19 21.69 25.04 -18.11
N PRO A 20 22.15 26.24 -18.50
CA PRO A 20 21.87 26.82 -19.81
C PRO A 20 22.40 25.92 -20.95
N GLY A 21 21.63 25.81 -22.02
CA GLY A 21 21.97 25.00 -23.18
C GLY A 21 20.75 24.38 -23.85
N GLU A 22 20.97 23.76 -25.02
CA GLU A 22 19.95 22.95 -25.68
C GLU A 22 19.79 21.62 -24.95
N LYS A 23 18.55 21.31 -24.57
CA LYS A 23 18.17 20.04 -23.96
C LYS A 23 17.04 19.43 -24.77
N GLN A 24 16.91 18.11 -24.71
CA GLN A 24 15.81 17.42 -25.38
C GLN A 24 14.81 16.93 -24.35
N GLY A 25 13.55 17.31 -24.50
CA GLY A 25 12.43 16.75 -23.76
C GLY A 25 11.67 15.78 -24.65
N THR A 26 11.30 14.61 -24.12
CA THR A 26 10.49 13.64 -24.88
C THR A 26 9.03 13.76 -24.48
N VAL A 27 8.18 14.13 -25.45
CA VAL A 27 6.73 14.12 -25.31
C VAL A 27 6.21 12.79 -25.85
N VAL A 28 5.43 12.08 -25.04
CA VAL A 28 4.72 10.87 -25.47
C VAL A 28 3.28 11.26 -25.80
N VAL A 29 2.92 11.07 -27.07
CA VAL A 29 1.57 11.22 -27.60
C VAL A 29 0.93 9.85 -27.61
N THR A 30 -0.24 9.71 -26.97
CA THR A 30 -1.02 8.46 -27.02
C THR A 30 -2.32 8.71 -27.75
N TYR A 31 -2.57 7.94 -28.81
CA TYR A 31 -3.75 8.03 -29.65
C TYR A 31 -4.91 7.17 -29.09
N PRO A 32 -6.16 7.41 -29.51
CA PRO A 32 -7.32 6.67 -29.03
C PRO A 32 -7.29 5.16 -29.33
N ASP A 33 -6.55 4.75 -30.37
CA ASP A 33 -6.32 3.34 -30.72
C ASP A 33 -5.28 2.64 -29.83
N GLY A 34 -4.68 3.38 -28.88
CA GLY A 34 -3.65 2.91 -27.97
C GLY A 34 -2.23 2.97 -28.54
N SER A 35 -2.05 3.39 -29.79
CA SER A 35 -0.73 3.62 -30.37
C SER A 35 -0.06 4.82 -29.70
N LYS A 36 1.28 4.81 -29.67
CA LYS A 36 2.11 5.84 -29.02
C LYS A 36 3.14 6.38 -29.99
N GLU A 37 3.38 7.68 -29.90
CA GLU A 37 4.40 8.39 -30.65
C GLU A 37 5.26 9.21 -29.69
N GLU A 38 6.58 9.08 -29.80
CA GLU A 38 7.53 9.82 -28.96
C GLU A 38 8.14 10.95 -29.81
N LEU A 39 7.85 12.19 -29.43
CA LEU A 39 8.36 13.39 -30.09
C LEU A 39 9.48 13.99 -29.23
N SER A 40 10.67 14.08 -29.81
CA SER A 40 11.79 14.79 -29.19
C SER A 40 11.64 16.29 -29.46
N VAL A 41 11.39 17.06 -28.40
CA VAL A 41 11.21 18.51 -28.45
C VAL A 41 12.50 19.19 -27.98
N PRO A 42 13.13 20.03 -28.80
CA PRO A 42 14.25 20.84 -28.36
C PRO A 42 13.76 21.90 -27.36
N VAL A 43 14.37 21.92 -26.19
CA VAL A 43 14.14 22.89 -25.11
C VAL A 43 15.41 23.70 -24.93
N THR A 44 15.36 24.99 -25.26
CA THR A 44 16.48 25.90 -25.06
C THR A 44 16.41 26.48 -23.65
N VAL A 45 17.33 26.05 -22.77
CA VAL A 45 17.51 26.67 -21.47
C VAL A 45 18.40 27.90 -21.67
N LEU A 46 17.81 29.09 -21.58
CA LEU A 46 18.56 30.33 -21.74
C LEU A 46 19.47 30.57 -20.52
N ALA A 47 20.64 31.16 -20.76
CA ALA A 47 21.47 31.64 -19.66
C ALA A 47 20.71 32.72 -18.87
N PRO A 48 20.83 32.74 -17.52
CA PRO A 48 20.20 33.79 -16.74
C PRO A 48 20.76 35.15 -17.20
N THR A 49 19.92 35.95 -17.83
CA THR A 49 20.17 37.38 -17.95
C THR A 49 19.94 38.00 -16.57
N PRO A 50 20.70 39.03 -16.14
CA PRO A 50 20.52 39.66 -14.82
C PRO A 50 19.08 40.11 -14.56
N ASP A 51 18.28 40.29 -15.62
CA ASP A 51 16.90 40.78 -15.59
C ASP A 51 15.83 39.68 -15.80
N LYS A 52 16.21 38.39 -15.96
CA LYS A 52 15.28 37.26 -15.96
C LYS A 52 15.70 36.24 -14.93
N GLU A 53 14.93 36.16 -13.85
CA GLU A 53 15.01 35.09 -12.87
C GLU A 53 15.00 33.72 -13.57
N SER A 54 15.95 32.87 -13.18
CA SER A 54 15.90 31.45 -13.48
C SER A 54 14.60 30.87 -12.93
N VAL A 55 13.72 30.39 -13.81
CA VAL A 55 12.48 29.72 -13.40
C VAL A 55 12.87 28.40 -12.74
N LYS A 56 12.95 28.39 -11.40
CA LYS A 56 13.14 27.18 -10.62
C LYS A 56 11.90 26.31 -10.79
N VAL A 57 12.01 25.22 -11.55
CA VAL A 57 10.99 24.17 -11.57
C VAL A 57 11.10 23.44 -10.23
N VAL A 58 10.14 23.66 -9.35
CA VAL A 58 10.01 22.95 -8.06
C VAL A 58 9.25 21.66 -8.30
N THR A 59 9.85 20.53 -7.94
CA THR A 59 9.22 19.21 -8.06
C THR A 59 8.17 18.96 -6.99
N ASP A 60 7.29 17.99 -7.21
CA ASP A 60 6.33 17.57 -6.19
C ASP A 60 7.06 17.01 -4.95
N ALA A 61 8.16 16.27 -5.10
CA ALA A 61 8.98 15.82 -3.97
C ALA A 61 9.63 16.96 -3.16
N GLU A 62 9.89 18.13 -3.76
CA GLU A 62 10.35 19.31 -3.01
C GLU A 62 9.20 20.05 -2.32
N LYS A 63 7.97 19.87 -2.78
CA LYS A 63 6.77 20.58 -2.32
C LYS A 63 6.01 19.81 -1.26
N TYR A 64 5.98 18.50 -1.37
CA TYR A 64 5.27 17.60 -0.48
C TYR A 64 6.27 16.83 0.38
N THR A 65 5.80 16.40 1.55
CA THR A 65 6.58 15.51 2.40
C THR A 65 5.63 14.42 2.90
N PRO A 66 5.82 13.15 2.49
CA PRO A 66 4.96 12.08 2.94
C PRO A 66 5.20 11.82 4.44
N GLN A 67 4.13 11.55 5.16
CA GLN A 67 4.15 11.28 6.58
C GLN A 67 3.80 9.82 6.84
N SER A 68 4.57 9.15 7.70
CA SER A 68 4.34 7.75 8.00
C SER A 68 3.28 7.55 9.08
N GLN A 69 2.67 6.37 9.07
CA GLN A 69 1.86 5.84 10.16
C GLN A 69 2.08 4.34 10.31
N THR A 70 1.89 3.82 11.52
CA THR A 70 1.95 2.37 11.76
C THR A 70 0.78 1.68 11.09
N VAL A 71 1.05 0.57 10.42
CA VAL A 71 0.03 -0.28 9.79
C VAL A 71 -0.01 -1.63 10.48
N THR A 72 -1.21 -2.14 10.74
CA THR A 72 -1.40 -3.49 11.26
C THR A 72 -1.80 -4.43 10.12
N THR A 73 -1.23 -5.63 10.10
CA THR A 73 -1.58 -6.67 9.11
C THR A 73 -1.68 -8.05 9.77
N GLU A 74 -2.34 -8.98 9.07
CA GLU A 74 -2.45 -10.39 9.46
C GLU A 74 -1.17 -11.15 9.11
N LEU A 75 -0.92 -12.27 9.79
CA LEU A 75 0.21 -13.14 9.49
C LEU A 75 0.13 -13.65 8.05
N GLY A 76 1.26 -13.57 7.32
CA GLY A 76 1.37 -13.99 5.93
C GLY A 76 0.77 -13.02 4.92
N LYS A 77 0.14 -11.92 5.35
CA LYS A 77 -0.51 -10.95 4.46
C LYS A 77 0.24 -9.63 4.45
N ALA A 78 0.76 -9.25 3.29
CA ALA A 78 1.41 -7.95 3.11
C ALA A 78 0.37 -6.82 3.10
N PRO A 79 0.57 -5.73 3.85
CA PRO A 79 -0.31 -4.57 3.79
C PRO A 79 -0.06 -3.74 2.53
N GLU A 80 -1.05 -2.92 2.15
CA GLU A 80 -0.89 -1.95 1.07
C GLU A 80 0.10 -0.85 1.47
N ALA A 81 1.09 -0.54 0.62
CA ALA A 81 2.08 0.51 0.91
C ALA A 81 1.44 1.88 1.20
N LYS A 82 0.35 2.21 0.48
CA LYS A 82 -0.42 3.45 0.69
C LYS A 82 -0.94 3.60 2.12
N SER A 83 -1.32 2.48 2.77
CA SER A 83 -1.83 2.53 4.15
C SER A 83 -0.77 3.02 5.14
N GLY A 84 0.52 2.92 4.80
CA GLY A 84 1.63 3.47 5.58
C GLY A 84 1.81 4.98 5.49
N VAL A 85 1.05 5.68 4.62
CA VAL A 85 1.18 7.12 4.38
C VAL A 85 -0.07 7.85 4.90
N SER A 86 0.08 8.55 6.02
CA SER A 86 -1.03 9.19 6.73
C SER A 86 -1.66 10.36 5.97
N ASN A 87 -0.83 11.17 5.30
CA ASN A 87 -1.26 12.31 4.50
C ASN A 87 -1.47 11.97 3.01
N SER A 88 -1.74 10.71 2.67
CA SER A 88 -1.90 10.27 1.27
C SER A 88 -3.04 10.97 0.51
N ALA A 89 -3.99 11.60 1.21
CA ALA A 89 -5.06 12.42 0.65
C ALA A 89 -4.60 13.85 0.28
N ASP A 90 -3.52 14.34 0.90
CA ASP A 90 -2.96 15.69 0.68
C ASP A 90 -1.92 15.69 -0.45
N LEU A 91 -1.45 14.50 -0.86
CA LEU A 91 -0.52 14.32 -1.96
C LEU A 91 -1.24 14.48 -3.31
N PRO A 92 -0.50 14.84 -4.39
CA PRO A 92 -1.07 14.97 -5.72
C PRO A 92 -1.88 13.74 -6.17
N SER A 93 -2.97 13.98 -6.90
CA SER A 93 -3.73 12.90 -7.52
C SER A 93 -2.84 12.06 -8.45
N ASN A 94 -3.04 10.75 -8.50
CA ASN A 94 -2.21 9.78 -9.22
C ASN A 94 -0.81 9.52 -8.62
N THR A 95 -0.52 10.01 -7.41
CA THR A 95 0.63 9.53 -6.64
C THR A 95 0.52 8.02 -6.41
N LYS A 96 1.61 7.29 -6.69
CA LYS A 96 1.71 5.84 -6.54
C LYS A 96 2.55 5.48 -5.32
N TYR A 97 2.23 4.36 -4.71
CA TYR A 97 2.88 3.86 -3.50
C TYR A 97 3.29 2.41 -3.69
N SER A 98 4.55 2.10 -3.44
CA SER A 98 5.10 0.75 -3.52
C SER A 98 6.04 0.49 -2.36
N TRP A 99 6.13 -0.76 -1.91
CA TRP A 99 7.21 -1.17 -1.01
C TRP A 99 8.50 -1.31 -1.81
N LYS A 100 9.61 -0.70 -1.37
CA LYS A 100 10.93 -0.89 -2.02
C LYS A 100 11.43 -2.33 -1.91
N SER A 101 11.04 -3.01 -0.84
CA SER A 101 11.33 -4.41 -0.58
C SER A 101 10.12 -5.08 0.05
N PRO A 102 9.88 -6.39 -0.17
CA PRO A 102 8.82 -7.12 0.51
C PRO A 102 8.94 -6.99 2.04
N VAL A 103 7.84 -6.65 2.70
CA VAL A 103 7.78 -6.63 4.17
C VAL A 103 7.68 -8.06 4.68
N ASP A 104 8.50 -8.43 5.67
CA ASP A 104 8.41 -9.73 6.32
C ASP A 104 7.15 -9.80 7.18
N VAL A 105 6.14 -10.52 6.68
CA VAL A 105 4.88 -10.78 7.36
C VAL A 105 4.76 -12.22 7.85
N THR A 106 5.85 -12.99 7.81
CA THR A 106 5.82 -14.42 8.16
C THR A 106 5.94 -14.67 9.67
N THR A 107 6.33 -13.65 10.42
CA THR A 107 6.48 -13.71 11.87
C THR A 107 5.76 -12.54 12.54
N PRO A 108 5.03 -12.78 13.65
CA PRO A 108 4.39 -11.71 14.40
C PRO A 108 5.39 -10.68 14.95
N GLY A 109 4.92 -9.46 15.17
CA GLY A 109 5.68 -8.38 15.79
C GLY A 109 5.86 -7.15 14.90
N ALA A 110 6.61 -6.17 15.41
CA ALA A 110 6.93 -4.95 14.68
C ALA A 110 8.03 -5.20 13.65
N LYS A 111 7.81 -4.68 12.45
CA LYS A 111 8.68 -4.78 11.27
C LYS A 111 8.84 -3.38 10.67
N GLN A 112 9.95 -3.16 9.98
CA GLN A 112 10.17 -1.91 9.26
C GLN A 112 10.08 -2.17 7.75
N GLY A 113 9.42 -1.28 7.04
CA GLY A 113 9.36 -1.26 5.58
C GLY A 113 9.63 0.12 5.04
N THR A 114 10.10 0.21 3.80
CA THR A 114 10.27 1.50 3.10
C THR A 114 9.26 1.60 1.98
N VAL A 115 8.41 2.63 2.04
CA VAL A 115 7.49 3.00 0.97
C VAL A 115 8.21 3.96 0.02
N GLU A 116 8.20 3.65 -1.27
CA GLU A 116 8.51 4.58 -2.35
C GLU A 116 7.21 5.29 -2.76
N VAL A 117 7.23 6.62 -2.70
CA VAL A 117 6.14 7.50 -3.12
C VAL A 117 6.53 8.10 -4.46
N MET A 118 5.80 7.80 -5.52
CA MET A 118 6.08 8.27 -6.88
C MET A 118 5.00 9.24 -7.33
N TYR A 119 5.39 10.50 -7.52
CA TYR A 119 4.50 11.59 -7.88
C TYR A 119 4.19 11.60 -9.39
N PRO A 120 3.14 12.33 -9.83
CA PRO A 120 2.77 12.43 -11.24
C PRO A 120 3.85 13.08 -12.11
N ASP A 121 4.67 13.98 -11.56
CA ASP A 121 5.80 14.61 -12.25
C ASP A 121 7.03 13.66 -12.39
N GLY A 122 6.94 12.45 -11.83
CA GLY A 122 7.99 11.44 -11.84
C GLY A 122 9.02 11.59 -10.72
N SER A 123 8.95 12.67 -9.91
CA SER A 123 9.76 12.80 -8.69
C SER A 123 9.34 11.77 -7.65
N LYS A 124 10.22 11.50 -6.68
CA LYS A 124 10.05 10.42 -5.71
C LYS A 124 10.52 10.81 -4.31
N ASP A 125 9.82 10.25 -3.32
CA ASP A 125 10.23 10.24 -1.92
C ASP A 125 10.31 8.81 -1.37
N GLU A 126 11.08 8.66 -0.30
CA GLU A 126 11.17 7.43 0.47
C GLU A 126 10.72 7.67 1.91
N LEU A 127 9.86 6.78 2.40
CA LEU A 127 9.25 6.91 3.71
C LEU A 127 9.38 5.60 4.48
N GLN A 128 9.97 5.65 5.68
CA GLN A 128 10.02 4.49 6.57
C GLN A 128 8.70 4.34 7.33
N VAL A 129 8.17 3.12 7.32
CA VAL A 129 6.88 2.76 7.87
C VAL A 129 7.03 1.53 8.77
N GLU A 130 6.48 1.62 9.98
CA GLU A 130 6.36 0.48 10.87
C GLU A 130 5.15 -0.37 10.49
N VAL A 131 5.38 -1.67 10.31
CA VAL A 131 4.33 -2.67 10.06
C VAL A 131 4.26 -3.60 11.26
N LYS A 132 3.11 -3.65 11.91
CA LYS A 132 2.82 -4.56 13.00
C LYS A 132 2.09 -5.80 12.47
N VAL A 133 2.76 -6.94 12.50
CA VAL A 133 2.18 -8.23 12.14
C VAL A 133 1.51 -8.80 13.38
N GLY A 134 0.17 -8.87 13.37
CA GLY A 134 -0.61 -9.42 14.48
C GLY A 134 -0.59 -10.95 14.51
N THR A 135 -0.92 -11.53 15.66
CA THR A 135 -1.27 -12.95 15.77
C THR A 135 -2.78 -13.13 15.55
N ASP A 136 -3.20 -14.35 15.20
CA ASP A 136 -4.64 -14.68 15.15
C ASP A 136 -5.32 -14.44 16.50
N ALA A 137 -4.60 -14.60 17.62
CA ALA A 137 -5.15 -14.33 18.94
C ALA A 137 -5.39 -12.83 19.21
N ASP A 138 -4.62 -11.94 18.58
CA ASP A 138 -4.81 -10.49 18.70
C ASP A 138 -6.01 -10.01 17.85
N LEU A 139 -6.29 -10.72 16.76
CA LEU A 139 -7.28 -10.33 15.75
C LEU A 139 -8.65 -10.99 15.96
N TYR A 140 -8.67 -12.20 16.53
CA TYR A 140 -9.86 -13.02 16.68
C TYR A 140 -10.12 -13.34 18.14
N THR A 141 -11.33 -13.01 18.61
CA THR A 141 -11.81 -13.39 19.95
C THR A 141 -12.85 -14.49 19.84
N PRO A 142 -12.57 -15.73 20.33
CA PRO A 142 -13.56 -16.80 20.37
C PRO A 142 -14.74 -16.43 21.28
N LYS A 143 -15.95 -16.68 20.82
CA LYS A 143 -17.19 -16.54 21.58
C LYS A 143 -17.67 -17.92 21.98
N VAL A 144 -17.80 -18.15 23.27
CA VAL A 144 -18.28 -19.44 23.79
C VAL A 144 -19.80 -19.54 23.75
N GLN A 145 -20.31 -20.76 23.66
CA GLN A 145 -21.73 -21.08 23.81
C GLN A 145 -21.90 -22.36 24.62
N GLN A 146 -23.06 -22.48 25.25
CA GLN A 146 -23.46 -23.72 25.92
C GLN A 146 -23.77 -24.80 24.87
N VAL A 147 -23.30 -26.01 25.14
CA VAL A 147 -23.60 -27.20 24.34
C VAL A 147 -24.33 -28.22 25.20
N LYS A 148 -25.24 -28.98 24.58
CA LYS A 148 -25.91 -30.13 25.20
C LYS A 148 -25.41 -31.41 24.53
N THR A 149 -25.23 -32.45 25.32
CA THR A 149 -24.80 -33.76 24.86
C THR A 149 -25.62 -34.85 25.54
N GLU A 150 -25.54 -36.07 25.02
CA GLU A 150 -26.16 -37.25 25.62
C GLU A 150 -25.30 -37.82 26.75
N LEU A 151 -25.90 -38.57 27.67
CA LEU A 151 -25.17 -39.26 28.74
C LEU A 151 -24.09 -40.18 28.15
N ASN A 152 -22.89 -40.15 28.74
CA ASN A 152 -21.70 -40.89 28.30
C ASN A 152 -21.17 -40.48 26.91
N LYS A 153 -21.63 -39.35 26.35
CA LYS A 153 -21.16 -38.84 25.05
C LYS A 153 -20.43 -37.52 25.22
N GLN A 154 -19.14 -37.52 24.89
CA GLN A 154 -18.34 -36.30 24.97
C GLN A 154 -18.69 -35.33 23.82
N PRO A 155 -19.03 -34.06 24.10
CA PRO A 155 -19.30 -33.08 23.05
C PRO A 155 -18.00 -32.66 22.35
N ALA A 156 -18.08 -32.27 21.08
CA ALA A 156 -16.91 -31.72 20.40
C ALA A 156 -16.61 -30.32 20.97
N ALA A 157 -15.33 -30.04 21.25
CA ALA A 157 -14.91 -28.73 21.76
C ALA A 157 -15.20 -27.59 20.77
N LYS A 158 -15.27 -27.89 19.47
CA LYS A 158 -15.64 -26.91 18.45
C LYS A 158 -17.08 -26.41 18.63
N ASP A 159 -17.99 -27.27 19.07
CA ASP A 159 -19.41 -26.94 19.20
C ASP A 159 -19.65 -25.91 20.32
N SER A 160 -18.73 -25.78 21.27
CA SER A 160 -18.80 -24.78 22.33
C SER A 160 -18.25 -23.41 21.91
N VAL A 161 -17.81 -23.25 20.66
CA VAL A 161 -17.35 -21.96 20.10
C VAL A 161 -18.33 -21.49 19.03
N ALA A 162 -19.17 -20.53 19.40
CA ALA A 162 -20.28 -19.99 18.60
C ALA A 162 -19.82 -19.41 17.25
N ASN A 163 -18.67 -18.73 17.24
CA ASN A 163 -18.10 -18.11 16.05
C ASN A 163 -16.99 -18.97 15.40
N SER A 164 -16.99 -20.29 15.63
CA SER A 164 -15.96 -21.19 15.07
C SER A 164 -15.86 -21.15 13.54
N ALA A 165 -16.95 -20.79 12.84
CA ALA A 165 -16.96 -20.63 11.38
C ALA A 165 -16.27 -19.34 10.89
N THR A 166 -16.07 -18.35 11.77
CA THR A 166 -15.42 -17.07 11.44
C THR A 166 -13.98 -16.99 11.95
N LEU A 167 -13.49 -18.02 12.63
CA LEU A 167 -12.09 -18.11 13.06
C LEU A 167 -11.21 -18.58 11.89
N PRO A 168 -9.90 -18.26 11.89
CA PRO A 168 -8.98 -18.65 10.83
C PRO A 168 -9.01 -20.14 10.51
N VAL A 169 -8.83 -20.47 9.23
CA VAL A 169 -8.74 -21.86 8.76
C VAL A 169 -7.57 -22.56 9.46
N GLY A 170 -7.79 -23.79 9.91
CA GLY A 170 -6.80 -24.55 10.68
C GLY A 170 -6.88 -24.37 12.19
N THR A 171 -7.77 -23.50 12.71
CA THR A 171 -8.04 -23.39 14.15
C THR A 171 -8.43 -24.76 14.73
N GLN A 172 -7.72 -25.19 15.77
CA GLN A 172 -8.00 -26.44 16.49
C GLN A 172 -8.73 -26.18 17.80
N TYR A 173 -9.60 -27.13 18.17
CA TYR A 173 -10.45 -27.04 19.35
C TYR A 173 -10.26 -28.28 20.21
N SER A 174 -9.91 -28.11 21.47
CA SER A 174 -9.70 -29.20 22.41
C SER A 174 -10.15 -28.81 23.81
N TRP A 175 -10.72 -29.75 24.54
CA TRP A 175 -10.99 -29.57 25.96
C TRP A 175 -9.68 -29.64 26.75
N LYS A 176 -9.47 -28.70 27.69
CA LYS A 176 -8.29 -28.71 28.57
C LYS A 176 -8.28 -29.93 29.50
N SER A 177 -9.46 -30.38 29.90
CA SER A 177 -9.69 -31.59 30.67
C SER A 177 -10.90 -32.33 30.09
N PRO A 178 -11.01 -33.66 30.25
CA PRO A 178 -12.21 -34.39 29.85
C PRO A 178 -13.46 -33.78 30.48
N VAL A 179 -14.51 -33.62 29.70
CA VAL A 179 -15.82 -33.18 30.21
C VAL A 179 -16.46 -34.38 30.89
N ASP A 180 -16.84 -34.23 32.17
CA ASP A 180 -17.63 -35.27 32.84
C ASP A 180 -19.03 -35.30 32.23
N VAL A 181 -19.36 -36.43 31.62
CA VAL A 181 -20.64 -36.71 30.96
C VAL A 181 -21.30 -37.96 31.55
N THR A 182 -20.84 -38.42 32.72
CA THR A 182 -21.36 -39.63 33.40
C THR A 182 -22.54 -39.34 34.33
N THR A 183 -22.80 -38.06 34.59
CA THR A 183 -23.91 -37.58 35.40
C THR A 183 -24.79 -36.62 34.59
N LEU A 184 -26.10 -36.64 34.84
CA LEU A 184 -27.02 -35.67 34.24
C LEU A 184 -26.80 -34.30 34.91
N GLY A 185 -26.63 -33.25 34.09
CA GLY A 185 -26.67 -31.87 34.56
C GLY A 185 -28.10 -31.34 34.61
N ASP A 186 -28.34 -30.35 35.47
CA ASP A 186 -29.61 -29.60 35.61
C ASP A 186 -30.01 -28.84 34.33
#